data_AF-A0A941WTB2-F1
#
_entry.id   AF-A0A941WTB2-F1
#
_cell.length_a   1.000
_cell.length_b   1.000
_cell.length_c   1.000
_cell.angle_alpha   90.00
_cell.angle_beta   90.00
_cell.angle_gamma   90.00
#
_symmetry.space_group_name_H-M   'P 1'
#
loop_
_entity.id
_entity.type
_entity.pdbx_description
1 polymer ?
#
loop_
_entity_poly.entity_id
_entity_poly.type
_entity_poly.pdbx_seq_one_letter_code
_entity_poly.pdbx_strand_id
1 'polypeptide(L)'
;LSERFDSTIGAGTVLMPFGGRYQMTPIQTMVAKLPVTEGETTTVSGMSYGFHPQVMAQSPYEGAYLSVVESLMKLGAAGFDTRRAYLTFQEYFERMTGAPERWGKPLAALLGALDAQMDFGVAAIGGKDSMSGTFENLDVPPTLVSFAIAPGVSGEVISPEFKAAGHTLCLLRASAFDAEGVRRNLDALYAAIRAGKVLSVWALGLGGVAEAALKMALGNRIGARIENVENPFAQDFGAVLLEMAPGETLGEAVGETLADYVLEYAGERVDLLPVQEIYEGKMDKVFPWRGEGEKLPAVTFAAKRWPMPNVLNQRPVAFIPTFPGTNCEVDTARALIRAGAEPRVLVINNLTPAAITESIEAAARMIGESQMIVLPGGFSGGDEPDGSAKFINAFFRNPRMKDAVHELLKTRDGMMLGICNGFQALIKLGLVPYGEIIDINEACPTLTFNTIGRHQSMLVRTRVASNMSPWLQKTHAGDIHTVAISHGEGRFVAVNGVLERLKLKGQIATQYVDLDGDPTMDLRFNPNGSALAIEGITSPDGRVLGKMGHTERAGHDLYKNVEGDRFQPIFEGGVAYFR
;
A
#
# COMPACT_ATOMS: atom_id res chain seq x y z
N LEU A 1 12.23 3.31 2.76
CA LEU A 1 11.90 2.46 3.93
C LEU A 1 10.47 1.94 3.84
N SER A 2 9.46 2.80 3.66
CA SER A 2 8.03 2.42 3.69
C SER A 2 7.66 1.31 2.71
N GLU A 3 8.20 1.32 1.48
CA GLU A 3 7.96 0.27 0.47
C GLU A 3 8.49 -1.12 0.85
N ARG A 4 9.30 -1.25 1.92
CA ARG A 4 9.76 -2.56 2.39
C ARG A 4 8.70 -3.32 3.17
N PHE A 5 7.62 -2.64 3.57
CA PHE A 5 6.55 -3.19 4.37
C PHE A 5 5.24 -3.13 3.59
N ASP A 6 4.47 -4.20 3.65
CA ASP A 6 3.17 -4.26 2.99
C ASP A 6 2.22 -3.22 3.58
N SER A 7 1.69 -2.35 2.73
CA SER A 7 0.71 -1.32 3.11
C SER A 7 -0.68 -1.58 2.54
N THR A 8 -0.95 -2.78 2.02
CA THR A 8 -2.16 -3.07 1.21
C THR A 8 -2.88 -4.36 1.60
N ILE A 9 -2.20 -5.27 2.31
CA ILE A 9 -2.78 -6.51 2.83
C ILE A 9 -4.03 -6.28 3.68
N GLY A 10 -5.04 -7.15 3.51
CA GLY A 10 -6.34 -7.04 4.18
C GLY A 10 -7.33 -6.10 3.49
N ALA A 11 -6.95 -5.54 2.33
CA ALA A 11 -7.73 -4.61 1.52
C ALA A 11 -8.36 -3.47 2.35
N GLY A 12 -7.60 -2.95 3.32
CA GLY A 12 -8.09 -1.97 4.30
C GLY A 12 -7.53 -0.56 4.15
N THR A 13 -6.43 -0.37 3.43
CA THR A 13 -5.70 0.91 3.40
C THR A 13 -6.44 1.98 2.61
N VAL A 14 -6.81 3.06 3.29
CA VAL A 14 -7.47 4.23 2.69
C VAL A 14 -6.46 5.21 2.14
N LEU A 15 -5.35 5.45 2.84
CA LEU A 15 -4.26 6.30 2.37
C LEU A 15 -2.97 5.49 2.26
N MET A 16 -2.42 5.41 1.04
CA MET A 16 -1.09 4.85 0.82
C MET A 16 -0.02 5.72 1.49
N PRO A 17 1.12 5.17 1.93
CA PRO A 17 2.19 5.94 2.58
C PRO A 17 2.65 7.16 1.78
N PHE A 18 2.57 7.09 0.45
CA PHE A 18 2.83 8.21 -0.45
C PHE A 18 1.69 8.41 -1.44
N GLY A 19 1.29 9.65 -1.64
CA GLY A 19 0.18 10.07 -2.50
C GLY A 19 0.61 10.88 -3.73
N GLY A 20 -0.40 11.18 -4.53
CA GLY A 20 -0.35 11.83 -5.83
C GLY A 20 -0.04 10.90 -7.00
N ARG A 21 -0.12 11.44 -8.22
CA ARG A 21 0.20 10.78 -9.49
C ARG A 21 1.57 10.10 -9.49
N TYR A 22 2.55 10.75 -8.87
CA TYR A 22 3.93 10.27 -8.77
C TYR A 22 4.19 9.46 -7.48
N GLN A 23 3.21 9.34 -6.57
CA GLN A 23 3.35 8.66 -5.27
C GLN A 23 4.56 9.18 -4.46
N MET A 24 4.69 10.51 -4.35
CA MET A 24 5.84 11.15 -3.71
C MET A 24 5.50 12.01 -2.48
N THR A 25 4.25 12.44 -2.32
CA THR A 25 3.85 13.20 -1.13
C THR A 25 3.64 12.24 0.04
N PRO A 26 4.44 12.28 1.11
CA PRO A 26 4.23 11.43 2.27
C PRO A 26 2.94 11.79 3.01
N ILE A 27 2.26 10.81 3.60
CA ILE A 27 1.14 11.06 4.51
C ILE A 27 1.63 11.37 5.94
N GLN A 28 0.86 12.14 6.69
CA GLN A 28 1.13 12.39 8.11
C GLN A 28 0.36 11.47 9.07
N THR A 29 -0.70 10.83 8.56
CA THR A 29 -1.63 9.98 9.32
C THR A 29 -1.91 8.73 8.50
N MET A 30 -1.62 7.57 9.08
CA MET A 30 -2.02 6.28 8.52
C MET A 30 -3.53 6.13 8.68
N VAL A 31 -4.21 5.69 7.62
CA VAL A 31 -5.66 5.49 7.65
C VAL A 31 -6.02 4.14 7.04
N ALA A 32 -6.64 3.29 7.85
CA ALA A 32 -7.07 1.95 7.45
C ALA A 32 -8.49 1.65 7.93
N LYS A 33 -9.26 0.94 7.12
CA LYS A 33 -10.58 0.40 7.45
C LYS A 33 -10.49 -0.64 8.56
N LEU A 34 -11.50 -0.67 9.42
CA LEU A 34 -11.63 -1.74 10.41
C LEU A 34 -12.03 -3.05 9.70
N PRO A 35 -11.37 -4.19 10.00
CA PRO A 35 -11.73 -5.45 9.37
C PRO A 35 -13.10 -5.94 9.85
N VAL A 36 -13.93 -6.42 8.91
CA VAL A 36 -15.24 -7.05 9.18
C VAL A 36 -15.26 -8.46 8.59
N THR A 37 -15.91 -9.42 9.25
CA THR A 37 -15.94 -10.81 8.73
C THR A 37 -16.77 -10.95 7.46
N GLU A 38 -17.81 -10.14 7.31
CA GLU A 38 -18.74 -10.14 6.18
C GLU A 38 -19.02 -8.71 5.71
N GLY A 39 -19.21 -8.54 4.39
CA GLY A 39 -19.53 -7.25 3.77
C GLY A 39 -18.35 -6.28 3.68
N GLU A 40 -18.68 -4.99 3.57
CA GLU A 40 -17.72 -3.88 3.53
C GLU A 40 -18.00 -2.90 4.67
N THR A 41 -16.99 -2.13 5.07
CA THR A 41 -17.14 -1.04 6.04
C THR A 41 -16.59 0.27 5.48
N THR A 42 -17.14 1.36 5.97
CA THR A 42 -16.60 2.72 5.81
C THR A 42 -15.93 3.21 7.10
N THR A 43 -16.05 2.48 8.22
CA THR A 43 -15.38 2.83 9.47
C THR A 43 -13.87 2.63 9.34
N VAL A 44 -13.11 3.65 9.69
CA VAL A 44 -11.64 3.66 9.65
C VAL A 44 -11.05 3.95 11.01
N SER A 45 -9.79 3.56 11.20
CA SER A 45 -8.90 4.05 12.24
C SER A 45 -7.84 4.93 11.61
N GLY A 46 -7.66 6.13 12.14
CA GLY A 46 -6.56 7.04 11.83
C GLY A 46 -5.51 6.95 12.92
N MET A 47 -4.24 6.89 12.56
CA MET A 47 -3.12 6.89 13.50
C MET A 47 -2.01 7.83 13.00
N SER A 48 -1.66 8.80 13.84
CA SER A 48 -0.57 9.75 13.62
C SER A 48 0.44 9.69 14.78
N TYR A 49 1.56 10.39 14.64
CA TYR A 49 2.54 10.50 15.71
C TYR A 49 3.21 11.88 15.77
N GLY A 50 3.68 12.24 16.96
CA GLY A 50 4.49 13.43 17.21
C GLY A 50 5.70 13.09 18.08
N PHE A 51 6.87 13.57 17.65
CA PHE A 51 8.14 13.44 18.37
C PHE A 51 9.27 14.21 17.67
N HIS A 52 9.99 15.02 18.44
CA HIS A 52 11.20 15.73 17.97
C HIS A 52 12.34 15.59 18.97
N PRO A 53 13.41 14.84 18.66
CA PRO A 53 14.48 14.57 19.61
C PRO A 53 15.24 15.83 20.03
N GLN A 54 15.39 16.82 19.14
CA GLN A 54 16.08 18.08 19.46
C GLN A 54 15.29 18.94 20.43
N VAL A 55 13.96 18.96 20.33
CA VAL A 55 13.09 19.70 21.25
C VAL A 55 13.05 19.00 22.60
N MET A 56 12.88 17.68 22.58
CA MET A 56 12.86 16.86 23.80
C MET A 56 14.19 16.91 24.57
N ALA A 57 15.32 17.05 23.88
CA ALA A 57 16.63 17.24 24.51
C ALA A 57 16.81 18.63 25.15
N GLN A 58 16.14 19.66 24.63
CA GLN A 58 16.20 21.02 25.18
C GLN A 58 15.26 21.17 26.39
N SER A 59 14.03 20.67 26.26
CA SER A 59 13.03 20.70 27.31
C SER A 59 12.16 19.44 27.19
N PRO A 60 12.35 18.43 28.06
CA PRO A 60 11.51 17.24 28.03
C PRO A 60 10.02 17.56 28.25
N TYR A 61 9.72 18.57 29.07
CA TYR A 61 8.35 19.02 29.31
C TYR A 61 7.72 19.59 28.04
N GLU A 62 8.34 20.60 27.42
CA GLU A 62 7.78 21.21 26.19
C GLU A 62 7.79 20.22 25.03
N GLY A 63 8.85 19.42 24.90
CA GLY A 63 8.96 18.39 23.87
C GLY A 63 7.82 17.37 23.97
N ALA A 64 7.47 16.92 25.17
CA ALA A 64 6.36 15.99 25.37
C ALA A 64 4.99 16.63 25.12
N TYR A 65 4.81 17.89 25.55
CA TYR A 65 3.60 18.66 25.25
C TYR A 65 3.41 18.80 23.73
N LEU A 66 4.44 19.24 23.02
CA LEU A 66 4.42 19.43 21.58
C LEU A 66 4.29 18.10 20.80
N SER A 67 4.82 16.99 21.31
CA SER A 67 4.57 15.65 20.74
C SER A 67 3.07 15.34 20.71
N VAL A 68 2.32 15.68 21.76
CA VAL A 68 0.86 15.49 21.82
C VAL A 68 0.13 16.44 20.88
N VAL A 69 0.52 17.73 20.86
CA VAL A 69 -0.07 18.71 19.92
C VAL A 69 0.12 18.24 18.47
N GLU A 70 1.35 17.90 18.08
CA GLU A 70 1.66 17.52 16.71
C GLU A 70 0.93 16.24 16.28
N SER A 71 0.82 15.23 17.15
CA SER A 71 0.09 14.01 16.81
C SER A 71 -1.41 14.31 16.57
N LEU A 72 -2.04 15.13 17.42
CA LEU A 72 -3.43 15.56 17.23
C LEU A 72 -3.61 16.42 15.97
N MET A 73 -2.69 17.34 15.69
CA MET A 73 -2.75 18.20 14.50
C MET A 73 -2.67 17.39 13.21
N LYS A 74 -1.77 16.41 13.13
CA LYS A 74 -1.68 15.48 11.99
C LYS A 74 -2.94 14.64 11.83
N LEU A 75 -3.55 14.20 12.94
CA LEU A 75 -4.79 13.43 12.93
C LEU A 75 -5.95 14.27 12.37
N GLY A 76 -6.09 15.51 12.85
CA GLY A 76 -7.09 16.47 12.36
C GLY A 76 -6.89 16.85 10.89
N ALA A 77 -5.64 17.01 10.44
CA ALA A 77 -5.30 17.27 9.04
C ALA A 77 -5.79 16.17 8.07
N ALA A 78 -5.92 14.92 8.55
CA ALA A 78 -6.45 13.82 7.76
C ALA A 78 -7.99 13.71 7.80
N GLY A 79 -8.68 14.63 8.49
CA GLY A 79 -10.15 14.68 8.57
C GLY A 79 -10.76 13.97 9.78
N PHE A 80 -9.97 13.66 10.82
CA PHE A 80 -10.48 13.00 12.03
C PHE A 80 -10.95 13.99 13.10
N ASP A 81 -12.00 13.60 13.83
CA ASP A 81 -12.45 14.30 15.03
C ASP A 81 -11.49 14.01 16.20
N THR A 82 -10.63 14.97 16.52
CA THR A 82 -9.60 14.83 17.56
C THR A 82 -10.16 14.72 18.96
N ARG A 83 -11.43 15.14 19.20
CA ARG A 83 -12.11 14.98 20.51
C ARG A 83 -12.43 13.51 20.81
N ARG A 84 -12.35 12.65 19.79
CA ARG A 84 -12.54 11.19 19.90
C ARG A 84 -11.22 10.44 19.87
N ALA A 85 -10.09 11.16 19.94
CA ALA A 85 -8.78 10.55 19.92
C ALA A 85 -8.41 9.95 21.28
N TYR A 86 -7.66 8.86 21.23
CA TYR A 86 -6.93 8.30 22.36
C TYR A 86 -5.45 8.31 22.05
N LEU A 87 -4.65 8.42 23.11
CA LEU A 87 -3.20 8.44 23.00
C LEU A 87 -2.57 7.11 23.43
N THR A 88 -1.40 6.81 22.89
CA THR A 88 -0.46 5.84 23.47
C THR A 88 0.95 6.40 23.43
N PHE A 89 1.70 6.24 24.51
CA PHE A 89 3.03 6.83 24.66
C PHE A 89 4.14 5.79 24.61
N GLN A 90 5.15 6.03 23.79
CA GLN A 90 6.37 5.22 23.78
C GLN A 90 7.51 6.04 24.35
N GLU A 91 8.02 5.59 25.49
CA GLU A 91 8.98 6.30 26.31
C GLU A 91 10.34 5.61 26.24
N TYR A 92 11.38 6.37 25.88
CA TYR A 92 12.76 5.89 25.86
C TYR A 92 13.66 6.91 26.55
N PHE A 93 14.28 6.50 27.64
CA PHE A 93 15.18 7.36 28.39
C PHE A 93 16.52 6.66 28.61
N GLU A 94 17.49 7.47 28.99
CA GLU A 94 18.78 7.01 29.45
C GLU A 94 18.64 6.00 30.61
N ARG A 95 19.71 5.25 30.89
CA ARG A 95 19.75 4.34 32.02
C ARG A 95 19.52 5.11 33.32
N MET A 96 18.48 4.73 34.05
CA MET A 96 18.21 5.29 35.38
C MET A 96 19.30 4.87 36.37
N THR A 97 19.80 5.84 37.14
CA THR A 97 20.76 5.62 38.23
C THR A 97 20.25 6.30 39.50
N GLY A 98 21.06 6.39 40.56
CA GLY A 98 20.72 7.19 41.75
C GLY A 98 20.78 8.71 41.53
N ALA A 99 21.18 9.17 40.34
CA ALA A 99 21.35 10.58 40.02
C ALA A 99 19.99 11.28 39.78
N PRO A 100 19.62 12.32 40.56
CA PRO A 100 18.31 12.97 40.46
C PRO A 100 18.00 13.56 39.08
N GLU A 101 19.01 14.08 38.38
CA GLU A 101 18.88 14.66 37.05
C GLU A 101 18.37 13.66 36.01
N ARG A 102 18.69 12.37 36.16
CA ARG A 102 18.22 11.32 35.25
C ARG A 102 16.74 11.03 35.43
N TRP A 103 16.25 11.09 36.67
CA TRP A 103 14.83 10.95 36.99
C TRP A 103 14.02 12.21 36.67
N GLY A 104 14.66 13.38 36.68
CA GLY A 104 14.02 14.65 36.33
C GLY A 104 13.52 14.70 34.89
N LYS A 105 14.21 14.05 33.94
CA LYS A 105 13.84 14.04 32.51
C LYS A 105 12.52 13.30 32.22
N PRO A 106 12.33 12.02 32.62
CA PRO A 106 11.06 11.34 32.43
C PRO A 106 9.93 12.00 33.22
N LEU A 107 10.20 12.50 34.44
CA LEU A 107 9.19 13.24 35.20
C LEU A 107 8.72 14.50 34.44
N ALA A 108 9.65 15.31 33.93
CA ALA A 108 9.31 16.50 33.16
C ALA A 108 8.52 16.17 31.89
N ALA A 109 8.92 15.13 31.16
CA ALA A 109 8.20 14.67 29.97
C ALA A 109 6.77 14.20 30.30
N LEU A 110 6.60 13.40 31.36
CA LEU A 110 5.29 12.93 31.79
C LEU A 110 4.39 14.07 32.25
N LEU A 111 4.93 15.10 32.91
CA LEU A 111 4.17 16.30 33.28
C LEU A 111 3.73 17.07 32.03
N GLY A 112 4.62 17.28 31.06
CA GLY A 112 4.26 17.97 29.81
C GLY A 112 3.21 17.21 29.00
N ALA A 113 3.32 15.89 28.92
CA ALA A 113 2.31 15.04 28.30
C ALA A 113 0.98 15.01 29.08
N LEU A 114 1.02 15.07 30.41
CA LEU A 114 -0.18 15.14 31.26
C LEU A 114 -0.91 16.47 31.07
N ASP A 115 -0.18 17.58 31.07
CA ASP A 115 -0.77 18.90 30.86
C ASP A 115 -1.39 18.99 29.47
N ALA A 116 -0.73 18.49 28.43
CA ALA A 116 -1.33 18.39 27.09
C ALA A 116 -2.60 17.52 27.08
N GLN A 117 -2.61 16.37 27.77
CA GLN A 117 -3.82 15.54 27.88
C GLN A 117 -4.99 16.29 28.52
N MET A 118 -4.73 17.04 29.59
CA MET A 118 -5.73 17.86 30.27
C MET A 118 -6.23 19.00 29.38
N ASP A 119 -5.31 19.68 28.71
CA ASP A 119 -5.57 20.79 27.81
C ASP A 119 -6.38 20.37 26.58
N PHE A 120 -6.11 19.19 26.01
CA PHE A 120 -6.83 18.71 24.83
C PHE A 120 -8.01 17.79 25.15
N GLY A 121 -8.20 17.43 26.42
CA GLY A 121 -9.28 16.54 26.85
C GLY A 121 -9.17 15.13 26.28
N VAL A 122 -7.94 14.66 26.04
CA VAL A 122 -7.63 13.35 25.45
C VAL A 122 -6.86 12.50 26.44
N ALA A 123 -7.17 11.21 26.52
CA ALA A 123 -6.52 10.30 27.47
C ALA A 123 -5.54 9.36 26.77
N ALA A 124 -4.38 9.14 27.38
CA ALA A 124 -3.54 8.01 27.07
C ALA A 124 -4.14 6.73 27.67
N ILE A 125 -4.40 5.73 26.81
CA ILE A 125 -5.01 4.44 27.20
C ILE A 125 -4.05 3.26 27.03
N GLY A 126 -2.81 3.55 26.64
CA GLY A 126 -1.75 2.58 26.47
C GLY A 126 -0.40 3.28 26.48
N GLY A 127 0.66 2.47 26.55
CA GLY A 127 2.02 2.95 26.44
C GLY A 127 3.02 1.90 26.87
N LYS A 128 4.30 2.22 26.68
CA LYS A 128 5.42 1.40 27.14
C LYS A 128 6.65 2.24 27.37
N ASP A 129 7.37 1.92 28.44
CA ASP A 129 8.65 2.53 28.76
C ASP A 129 9.86 1.62 28.50
N SER A 130 11.00 2.26 28.27
CA SER A 130 12.34 1.67 28.27
C SER A 130 13.34 2.63 28.91
N MET A 131 13.78 2.29 30.13
CA MET A 131 14.56 3.16 31.02
C MET A 131 16.04 2.74 31.11
N SER A 132 16.57 2.17 30.03
CA SER A 132 17.92 1.57 29.96
C SER A 132 18.74 2.02 28.74
N GLY A 133 18.33 3.10 28.08
CA GLY A 133 18.93 3.63 26.85
C GLY A 133 20.29 4.30 27.04
N THR A 134 21.27 3.58 27.57
CA THR A 134 22.68 4.03 27.66
C THR A 134 23.60 2.93 27.17
N PHE A 135 24.46 3.27 26.21
CA PHE A 135 25.57 2.43 25.76
C PHE A 135 26.89 3.10 26.14
N GLU A 136 27.67 2.46 27.01
CA GLU A 136 28.85 3.07 27.64
C GLU A 136 28.53 4.43 28.29
N ASN A 137 29.00 5.52 27.70
CA ASN A 137 28.77 6.90 28.15
C ASN A 137 27.85 7.69 27.20
N LEU A 138 27.18 6.99 26.27
CA LEU A 138 26.27 7.57 25.29
C LEU A 138 24.82 7.29 25.72
N ASP A 139 24.15 8.34 26.19
CA ASP A 139 22.73 8.30 26.50
C ASP A 139 21.88 8.55 25.25
N VAL A 140 20.77 7.85 25.13
CA VAL A 140 19.74 8.20 24.14
C VAL A 140 19.15 9.58 24.49
N PRO A 141 18.70 10.36 23.50
CA PRO A 141 17.89 11.54 23.77
C PRO A 141 16.67 11.15 24.61
N PRO A 142 16.27 11.96 25.61
CA PRO A 142 14.97 11.80 26.25
C PRO A 142 13.90 11.71 25.17
N THR A 143 13.00 10.74 25.28
CA THR A 143 12.05 10.43 24.22
C THR A 143 10.69 10.10 24.83
N LEU A 144 9.70 10.87 24.42
CA LEU A 144 8.28 10.55 24.57
C LEU A 144 7.63 10.76 23.21
N VAL A 145 7.30 9.64 22.56
CA VAL A 145 6.57 9.63 21.28
C VAL A 145 5.09 9.55 21.59
N SER A 146 4.33 10.53 21.11
CA SER A 146 2.87 10.52 21.21
C SER A 146 2.29 9.92 19.94
N PHE A 147 1.49 8.86 20.07
CA PHE A 147 0.65 8.35 19.00
C PHE A 147 -0.79 8.71 19.28
N ALA A 148 -1.45 9.40 18.34
CA ALA A 148 -2.87 9.73 18.45
C ALA A 148 -3.68 8.85 17.51
N ILE A 149 -4.75 8.24 18.03
CA ILE A 149 -5.58 7.28 17.31
C ILE A 149 -7.04 7.68 17.46
N ALA A 150 -7.78 7.79 16.35
CA ALA A 150 -9.22 8.08 16.38
C ALA A 150 -9.98 7.24 15.35
N PRO A 151 -11.24 6.87 15.66
CA PRO A 151 -12.14 6.31 14.65
C PRO A 151 -12.65 7.40 13.71
N GLY A 152 -12.93 7.05 12.46
CA GLY A 152 -13.45 7.96 11.45
C GLY A 152 -14.29 7.24 10.39
N VAL A 153 -14.62 7.96 9.32
CA VAL A 153 -15.34 7.43 8.16
C VAL A 153 -14.51 7.68 6.90
N SER A 154 -14.31 6.65 6.08
CA SER A 154 -13.44 6.67 4.90
C SER A 154 -13.77 7.78 3.90
N GLY A 155 -15.06 8.12 3.75
CA GLY A 155 -15.52 9.21 2.90
C GLY A 155 -15.05 10.60 3.34
N GLU A 156 -14.85 10.81 4.65
CA GLU A 156 -14.45 12.10 5.25
C GLU A 156 -12.93 12.30 5.30
N VAL A 157 -12.15 11.28 4.93
CA VAL A 157 -10.68 11.32 4.94
C VAL A 157 -10.15 12.08 3.73
N ILE A 158 -9.21 12.98 3.96
CA ILE A 158 -8.47 13.71 2.92
C ILE A 158 -6.97 13.45 3.01
N SER A 159 -6.25 13.77 1.92
CA SER A 159 -4.82 13.52 1.76
C SER A 159 -4.03 14.81 1.47
N PRO A 160 -2.74 14.85 1.83
CA PRO A 160 -1.96 16.09 1.86
C PRO A 160 -1.47 16.63 0.52
N GLU A 161 -1.43 15.83 -0.56
CA GLU A 161 -0.92 16.32 -1.84
C GLU A 161 -1.84 17.41 -2.43
N PHE A 162 -1.26 18.47 -3.00
CA PHE A 162 -2.04 19.50 -3.68
C PHE A 162 -2.88 18.89 -4.80
N LYS A 163 -4.14 19.31 -4.95
CA LYS A 163 -5.10 18.69 -5.87
C LYS A 163 -5.08 19.33 -7.25
N ALA A 164 -4.98 20.66 -7.34
CA ALA A 164 -4.88 21.36 -8.61
C ALA A 164 -4.16 22.71 -8.46
N ALA A 165 -3.81 23.32 -9.59
CA ALA A 165 -3.27 24.68 -9.64
C ALA A 165 -4.37 25.75 -9.51
N GLY A 166 -3.98 26.94 -9.04
CA GLY A 166 -4.87 28.09 -8.90
C GLY A 166 -5.79 28.03 -7.67
N HIS A 167 -5.54 27.12 -6.73
CA HIS A 167 -6.26 27.07 -5.46
C HIS A 167 -5.60 27.98 -4.44
N THR A 168 -6.42 28.68 -3.64
CA THR A 168 -5.94 29.51 -2.56
C THR A 168 -5.31 28.66 -1.46
N LEU A 169 -4.12 29.06 -1.01
CA LEU A 169 -3.47 28.49 0.16
C LEU A 169 -3.80 29.34 1.39
N CYS A 170 -4.24 28.68 2.45
CA CYS A 170 -4.54 29.34 3.73
C CYS A 170 -3.72 28.74 4.88
N LEU A 171 -3.39 29.57 5.86
CA LEU A 171 -2.73 29.18 7.09
C LEU A 171 -3.69 29.37 8.26
N LEU A 172 -4.05 28.25 8.88
CA LEU A 172 -4.84 28.24 10.10
C LEU A 172 -3.90 27.91 11.26
N ARG A 173 -3.72 28.85 12.18
CA ARG A 173 -2.71 28.76 13.24
C ARG A 173 -3.21 29.26 14.59
N ALA A 174 -2.67 28.68 15.64
CA ALA A 174 -2.69 29.18 17.01
C ALA A 174 -1.34 28.81 17.64
N SER A 175 -0.95 29.49 18.72
CA SER A 175 0.21 29.03 19.49
C SER A 175 -0.02 27.58 19.92
N ALA A 176 1.00 26.72 19.81
CA ALA A 176 0.88 25.33 20.24
C ALA A 176 0.53 25.21 21.75
N PHE A 177 0.88 26.22 22.55
CA PHE A 177 0.55 26.32 23.98
C PHE A 177 -0.76 27.09 24.25
N ASP A 178 -1.47 27.55 23.22
CA ASP A 178 -2.84 28.06 23.32
C ASP A 178 -3.83 26.93 22.97
N ALA A 179 -4.07 26.06 23.95
CA ALA A 179 -4.93 24.89 23.76
C ALA A 179 -6.37 25.25 23.34
N GLU A 180 -6.91 26.39 23.78
CA GLU A 180 -8.23 26.87 23.34
C GLU A 180 -8.22 27.29 21.86
N GLY A 181 -7.20 28.03 21.43
CA GLY A 181 -6.98 28.37 20.03
C GLY A 181 -6.82 27.14 19.14
N VAL A 182 -5.96 26.20 19.53
CA VAL A 182 -5.69 24.97 18.77
C VAL A 182 -6.96 24.11 18.65
N ARG A 183 -7.70 23.87 19.75
CA ARG A 183 -8.96 23.10 19.71
C ARG A 183 -9.99 23.74 18.79
N ARG A 184 -10.16 25.06 18.86
CA ARG A 184 -11.07 25.81 17.99
C ARG A 184 -10.71 25.66 16.52
N ASN A 185 -9.41 25.72 16.20
CA ASN A 185 -8.92 25.53 14.85
C ASN A 185 -9.14 24.09 14.35
N LEU A 186 -8.91 23.08 15.19
CA LEU A 186 -9.18 21.68 14.86
C LEU A 186 -10.68 21.43 14.62
N ASP A 187 -11.56 22.00 15.45
CA ASP A 187 -13.02 21.92 15.25
C ASP A 187 -13.46 22.58 13.94
N ALA A 188 -12.92 23.77 13.64
CA ALA A 188 -13.20 24.49 12.40
C ALA A 188 -12.68 23.74 11.17
N LEU A 189 -11.47 23.16 11.26
CA LEU A 189 -10.88 22.33 10.22
C LEU A 189 -11.73 21.09 9.95
N TYR A 190 -12.12 20.36 11.00
CA TYR A 190 -12.98 19.18 10.89
C TYR A 190 -14.31 19.51 10.20
N ALA A 191 -14.96 20.60 10.58
CA ALA A 191 -16.20 21.06 9.94
C ALA A 191 -15.99 21.45 8.46
N ALA A 192 -14.90 22.14 8.14
CA ALA A 192 -14.61 22.60 6.78
C ALA A 192 -14.26 21.45 5.83
N ILE A 193 -13.51 20.44 6.29
CA ILE A 193 -13.21 19.22 5.53
C ILE A 193 -14.52 18.50 5.17
N ARG A 194 -15.41 18.29 6.14
CA ARG A 194 -16.70 17.63 5.91
C ARG A 194 -17.65 18.41 5.01
N ALA A 195 -17.52 19.73 5.00
CA ALA A 195 -18.25 20.60 4.08
C ALA A 195 -17.64 20.65 2.67
N GLY A 196 -16.51 19.96 2.41
CA GLY A 196 -15.83 19.96 1.12
C GLY A 196 -15.10 21.28 0.80
N LYS A 197 -14.85 22.12 1.81
CA LYS A 197 -14.23 23.44 1.66
C LYS A 197 -12.70 23.39 1.62
N VAL A 198 -12.13 22.30 2.14
CA VAL A 198 -10.68 22.07 2.22
C VAL A 198 -10.35 20.84 1.37
N LEU A 199 -9.37 20.98 0.49
CA LEU A 199 -9.00 19.97 -0.50
C LEU A 199 -7.81 19.11 -0.06
N SER A 200 -6.80 19.74 0.55
CA SER A 200 -5.63 19.07 1.12
C SER A 200 -5.10 19.86 2.32
N VAL A 201 -4.42 19.17 3.24
CA VAL A 201 -3.94 19.76 4.50
C VAL A 201 -2.59 19.17 4.89
N TRP A 202 -1.72 20.02 5.43
CA TRP A 202 -0.48 19.61 6.08
C TRP A 202 -0.36 20.25 7.47
N ALA A 203 -0.27 19.45 8.52
CA ALA A 203 0.07 19.91 9.87
C ALA A 203 1.54 20.33 9.92
N LEU A 204 1.79 21.55 10.35
CA LEU A 204 3.12 22.12 10.44
C LEU A 204 3.90 21.53 11.64
N GLY A 205 5.22 21.70 11.60
CA GLY A 205 6.14 21.21 12.62
C GLY A 205 7.45 21.99 12.51
N LEU A 206 8.59 21.30 12.60
CA LEU A 206 9.91 21.96 12.60
C LEU A 206 10.23 22.74 11.32
N GLY A 207 9.82 22.27 10.13
CA GLY A 207 10.15 22.91 8.86
C GLY A 207 9.14 23.94 8.36
N GLY A 208 8.10 24.23 9.14
CA GLY A 208 7.12 25.28 8.85
C GLY A 208 6.39 25.14 7.50
N VAL A 209 5.97 26.29 6.97
CA VAL A 209 5.27 26.40 5.68
C VAL A 209 6.14 25.93 4.51
N ALA A 210 7.45 26.15 4.56
CA ALA A 210 8.36 25.75 3.51
C ALA A 210 8.40 24.22 3.33
N GLU A 211 8.51 23.46 4.43
CA GLU A 211 8.45 22.00 4.38
C GLU A 211 7.07 21.51 3.91
N ALA A 212 6.00 22.12 4.39
CA ALA A 212 4.64 21.79 3.98
C ALA A 212 4.45 21.98 2.48
N ALA A 213 4.76 23.17 1.94
CA ALA A 213 4.62 23.47 0.53
C ALA A 213 5.46 22.52 -0.34
N LEU A 214 6.71 22.24 0.06
CA LEU A 214 7.54 21.25 -0.63
C LEU A 214 6.87 19.88 -0.65
N LYS A 215 6.49 19.33 0.52
CA LYS A 215 5.96 17.96 0.62
C LYS A 215 4.61 17.80 -0.05
N MET A 216 3.72 18.78 0.06
CA MET A 216 2.40 18.78 -0.59
C MET A 216 2.52 18.86 -2.12
N ALA A 217 3.58 19.50 -2.65
CA ALA A 217 3.83 19.61 -4.08
C ALA A 217 4.29 18.31 -4.75
N LEU A 218 5.05 17.46 -4.05
CA LEU A 218 5.79 16.33 -4.64
C LEU A 218 4.91 15.36 -5.43
N GLY A 219 3.76 14.97 -4.86
CA GLY A 219 2.95 13.86 -5.31
C GLY A 219 2.29 14.10 -6.66
N ASN A 220 1.84 15.33 -6.91
CA ASN A 220 1.18 15.72 -8.15
C ASN A 220 2.03 16.65 -9.03
N ARG A 221 3.22 17.04 -8.54
CA ARG A 221 4.09 18.05 -9.15
C ARG A 221 3.39 19.38 -9.41
N ILE A 222 2.65 19.84 -8.40
CA ILE A 222 1.94 21.13 -8.39
C ILE A 222 2.74 22.06 -7.48
N GLY A 223 3.20 23.19 -8.02
CA GLY A 223 3.98 24.15 -7.25
C GLY A 223 3.14 24.99 -6.29
N ALA A 224 3.78 25.92 -5.60
CA ALA A 224 3.11 26.86 -4.71
C ALA A 224 3.82 28.21 -4.68
N ARG A 225 3.04 29.29 -4.67
CA ARG A 225 3.49 30.62 -4.29
C ARG A 225 3.08 30.86 -2.84
N ILE A 226 4.04 31.22 -2.01
CA ILE A 226 3.82 31.60 -0.61
C ILE A 226 3.97 33.12 -0.48
N GLU A 227 2.97 33.73 0.13
CA GLU A 227 2.87 35.17 0.38
C GLU A 227 2.45 35.41 1.83
N ASN A 228 2.66 36.62 2.35
CA ASN A 228 2.18 37.03 3.67
C ASN A 228 2.66 36.14 4.85
N VAL A 229 3.78 35.44 4.68
CA VAL A 229 4.45 34.68 5.73
C VAL A 229 5.83 35.26 5.92
N GLU A 230 6.15 35.81 7.09
CA GLU A 230 7.44 36.48 7.35
C GLU A 230 8.64 35.53 7.31
N ASN A 231 8.49 34.35 7.92
CA ASN A 231 9.51 33.31 7.91
C ASN A 231 8.85 31.95 7.61
N PRO A 232 8.95 31.44 6.37
CA PRO A 232 8.33 30.18 5.99
C PRO A 232 9.00 28.96 6.64
N PHE A 233 10.17 29.11 7.24
CA PHE A 233 10.89 28.05 7.97
C PHE A 233 10.64 28.08 9.49
N ALA A 234 9.80 28.99 9.99
CA ALA A 234 9.49 29.05 11.41
C ALA A 234 8.77 27.78 11.88
N GLN A 235 9.15 27.28 13.05
CA GLN A 235 8.50 26.14 13.68
C GLN A 235 7.10 26.54 14.13
N ASP A 236 6.09 25.74 13.80
CA ASP A 236 4.71 26.05 14.17
C ASP A 236 3.90 24.76 14.38
N PHE A 237 3.90 24.23 15.60
CA PHE A 237 3.23 22.95 15.91
C PHE A 237 1.71 23.09 16.03
N GLY A 238 1.17 24.30 16.18
CA GLY A 238 -0.25 24.58 16.34
C GLY A 238 -0.94 25.01 15.03
N ALA A 239 -0.30 24.80 13.89
CA ALA A 239 -0.73 25.30 12.60
C ALA A 239 -0.87 24.23 11.52
N VAL A 240 -1.67 24.54 10.50
CA VAL A 240 -1.84 23.76 9.28
C VAL A 240 -1.81 24.65 8.04
N LEU A 241 -1.16 24.18 6.99
CA LEU A 241 -1.28 24.73 5.63
C LEU A 241 -2.43 24.01 4.92
N LEU A 242 -3.34 24.79 4.33
CA LEU A 242 -4.57 24.34 3.70
C LEU A 242 -4.57 24.70 2.21
N GLU A 243 -4.96 23.77 1.36
CA GLU A 243 -5.44 24.06 0.01
C GLU A 243 -6.96 24.17 0.04
N MET A 244 -7.50 25.33 -0.32
CA MET A 244 -8.93 25.60 -0.23
C MET A 244 -9.67 25.29 -1.53
N ALA A 245 -10.93 24.89 -1.43
CA ALA A 245 -11.83 24.80 -2.57
C ALA A 245 -12.06 26.21 -3.18
N PRO A 246 -12.36 26.32 -4.49
CA PRO A 246 -12.54 27.61 -5.14
C PRO A 246 -13.57 28.51 -4.43
N GLY A 247 -13.16 29.72 -4.06
CA GLY A 247 -14.01 30.72 -3.39
C GLY A 247 -14.20 30.52 -1.88
N GLU A 248 -13.59 29.50 -1.29
CA GLU A 248 -13.61 29.24 0.16
C GLU A 248 -12.36 29.77 0.85
N THR A 249 -12.45 30.03 2.16
CA THR A 249 -11.30 30.53 2.95
C THR A 249 -11.45 30.07 4.40
N LEU A 250 -10.34 29.69 5.03
CA LEU A 250 -10.27 29.33 6.45
C LEU A 250 -8.90 29.72 7.00
N GLY A 251 -8.85 30.67 7.94
CA GLY A 251 -7.59 31.26 8.40
C GLY A 251 -7.11 32.39 7.49
N GLU A 252 -5.79 32.60 7.45
CA GLU A 252 -5.15 33.68 6.70
C GLU A 252 -4.78 33.20 5.29
N ALA A 253 -5.08 33.97 4.24
CA ALA A 253 -4.63 33.66 2.89
C ALA A 253 -3.12 33.92 2.76
N VAL A 254 -2.37 32.87 2.39
CA VAL A 254 -0.89 32.86 2.35
C VAL A 254 -0.34 32.46 0.97
N GLY A 255 -1.16 32.54 -0.07
CA GLY A 255 -0.73 32.36 -1.46
C GLY A 255 -1.62 31.43 -2.26
N GLU A 256 -1.05 30.71 -3.21
CA GLU A 256 -1.79 29.87 -4.16
C GLU A 256 -0.96 28.69 -4.69
N THR A 257 -1.63 27.63 -5.13
CA THR A 257 -1.00 26.53 -5.86
C THR A 257 -0.70 26.93 -7.31
N LEU A 258 0.39 26.42 -7.88
CA LEU A 258 0.87 26.77 -9.21
C LEU A 258 0.89 25.55 -10.14
N ALA A 259 0.62 25.77 -11.43
CA ALA A 259 0.74 24.72 -12.45
C ALA A 259 2.19 24.34 -12.71
N ASP A 260 3.11 25.31 -12.63
CA ASP A 260 4.54 25.07 -12.73
C ASP A 260 5.04 24.37 -11.45
N TYR A 261 5.94 23.41 -11.60
CA TYR A 261 6.52 22.68 -10.48
C TYR A 261 7.66 23.47 -9.81
N VAL A 262 7.28 24.58 -9.16
CA VAL A 262 8.19 25.53 -8.52
C VAL A 262 7.66 25.96 -7.16
N LEU A 263 8.55 26.48 -6.31
CA LEU A 263 8.18 27.28 -5.14
C LEU A 263 8.53 28.75 -5.38
N GLU A 264 7.57 29.63 -5.15
CA GLU A 264 7.75 31.08 -5.24
C GLU A 264 7.58 31.71 -3.85
N TYR A 265 8.52 32.55 -3.43
CA TYR A 265 8.47 33.26 -2.15
C TYR A 265 9.27 34.56 -2.22
N ALA A 266 8.71 35.68 -1.78
CA ALA A 266 9.37 36.99 -1.72
C ALA A 266 10.04 37.43 -3.05
N GLY A 267 9.47 37.06 -4.20
CA GLY A 267 10.00 37.36 -5.54
C GLY A 267 11.07 36.38 -6.04
N GLU A 268 11.51 35.44 -5.21
CA GLU A 268 12.39 34.34 -5.61
C GLU A 268 11.56 33.15 -6.15
N ARG A 269 12.15 32.41 -7.09
CA ARG A 269 11.53 31.23 -7.71
C ARG A 269 12.52 30.07 -7.73
N VAL A 270 12.14 28.95 -7.14
CA VAL A 270 12.95 27.73 -7.02
C VAL A 270 12.30 26.60 -7.81
N ASP A 271 13.02 26.02 -8.77
CA ASP A 271 12.61 24.78 -9.43
C ASP A 271 12.61 23.62 -8.44
N LEU A 272 11.50 22.89 -8.35
CA LEU A 272 11.35 21.77 -7.43
C LEU A 272 12.00 20.48 -7.94
N LEU A 273 12.31 20.34 -9.23
CA LEU A 273 12.97 19.12 -9.75
C LEU A 273 14.34 18.86 -9.09
N PRO A 274 15.29 19.83 -9.03
CA PRO A 274 16.55 19.64 -8.32
C PRO A 274 16.37 19.41 -6.81
N VAL A 275 15.39 20.09 -6.20
CA VAL A 275 15.09 19.94 -4.76
C VAL A 275 14.57 18.54 -4.46
N GLN A 276 13.67 18.03 -5.29
CA GLN A 276 13.14 16.67 -5.22
C GLN A 276 14.28 15.64 -5.37
N GLU A 277 15.22 15.84 -6.29
CA GLU A 277 16.37 14.95 -6.45
C GLU A 277 17.23 14.88 -5.17
N ILE A 278 17.46 16.03 -4.52
CA ILE A 278 18.17 16.08 -3.23
C ILE A 278 17.39 15.34 -2.13
N TYR A 279 16.07 15.54 -2.09
CA TYR A 279 15.19 14.90 -1.11
C TYR A 279 15.18 13.37 -1.27
N GLU A 280 15.02 12.87 -2.49
CA GLU A 280 15.02 11.43 -2.80
C GLU A 280 16.39 10.79 -2.59
N GLY A 281 17.45 11.43 -3.10
CA GLY A 281 18.79 10.85 -3.15
C GLY A 281 19.48 10.70 -1.79
N LYS A 282 18.92 11.27 -0.72
CA LYS A 282 19.52 11.24 0.62
C LYS A 282 19.73 9.82 1.14
N MET A 283 18.82 8.90 0.81
CA MET A 283 18.83 7.52 1.31
C MET A 283 19.28 6.48 0.29
N ASP A 284 19.59 6.87 -0.95
CA ASP A 284 19.91 5.93 -2.04
C ASP A 284 21.05 4.97 -1.73
N LYS A 285 22.08 5.44 -1.01
CA LYS A 285 23.24 4.62 -0.62
C LYS A 285 22.87 3.46 0.31
N VAL A 286 21.74 3.55 1.01
CA VAL A 286 21.27 2.57 2.00
C VAL A 286 20.01 1.85 1.52
N PHE A 287 19.12 2.56 0.85
CA PHE A 287 17.84 2.08 0.34
C PHE A 287 17.67 2.48 -1.12
N PRO A 288 18.35 1.80 -2.06
CA PRO A 288 18.12 2.05 -3.48
C PRO A 288 16.65 1.76 -3.81
N TRP A 289 16.09 2.60 -4.68
CA TRP A 289 14.72 2.45 -5.19
C TRP A 289 14.56 2.91 -6.66
N ARG A 290 15.59 3.56 -7.22
CA ARG A 290 15.57 4.17 -8.55
C ARG A 290 16.45 3.38 -9.51
N GLY A 291 16.05 3.31 -10.78
CA GLY A 291 16.85 2.74 -11.86
C GLY A 291 16.30 3.17 -13.21
N GLU A 292 17.16 3.73 -14.05
CA GLU A 292 16.80 4.09 -15.42
C GLU A 292 16.51 2.83 -16.23
N GLY A 293 15.52 2.93 -17.12
CA GLY A 293 15.19 1.86 -18.05
C GLY A 293 14.52 2.41 -19.29
N GLU A 294 14.69 1.71 -20.40
CA GLU A 294 14.10 2.09 -21.67
C GLU A 294 12.60 1.80 -21.73
N LYS A 295 11.90 2.60 -22.55
CA LYS A 295 10.54 2.25 -22.99
C LYS A 295 10.61 1.02 -23.88
N LEU A 296 9.62 0.15 -23.74
CA LEU A 296 9.48 -1.09 -24.48
C LEU A 296 8.26 -1.05 -25.40
N PRO A 297 8.29 -1.76 -26.55
CA PRO A 297 7.12 -1.87 -27.40
C PRO A 297 5.99 -2.63 -26.69
N ALA A 298 4.78 -2.09 -26.76
CA ALA A 298 3.60 -2.74 -26.20
C ALA A 298 3.27 -4.06 -26.91
N VAL A 299 3.13 -5.13 -26.13
CA VAL A 299 2.59 -6.40 -26.63
C VAL A 299 1.07 -6.28 -26.62
N THR A 300 0.42 -6.61 -27.74
CA THR A 300 -1.03 -6.54 -27.86
C THR A 300 -1.56 -7.78 -28.57
N PHE A 301 -2.46 -8.49 -27.89
CA PHE A 301 -3.22 -9.60 -28.43
C PHE A 301 -4.69 -9.42 -28.06
N ALA A 302 -5.51 -8.99 -29.02
CA ALA A 302 -6.95 -8.85 -28.83
C ALA A 302 -7.65 -10.16 -29.20
N ALA A 303 -8.16 -10.87 -28.20
CA ALA A 303 -8.91 -12.08 -28.39
C ALA A 303 -10.26 -11.80 -29.04
N LYS A 304 -10.64 -12.63 -30.02
CA LYS A 304 -11.96 -12.53 -30.68
C LYS A 304 -13.01 -13.42 -30.01
N ARG A 305 -12.57 -14.47 -29.33
CA ARG A 305 -13.39 -15.48 -28.66
C ARG A 305 -12.60 -16.05 -27.49
N TRP A 306 -13.32 -16.53 -26.48
CA TRP A 306 -12.79 -17.26 -25.34
C TRP A 306 -13.24 -18.71 -25.41
N PRO A 307 -12.49 -19.65 -24.80
CA PRO A 307 -13.02 -20.99 -24.57
C PRO A 307 -14.32 -20.90 -23.73
N MET A 308 -15.20 -21.88 -23.91
CA MET A 308 -16.42 -22.04 -23.12
C MET A 308 -16.39 -23.41 -22.44
N PRO A 309 -16.83 -23.54 -21.18
CA PRO A 309 -16.88 -24.83 -20.52
C PRO A 309 -18.03 -25.66 -21.06
N ASN A 310 -17.88 -26.99 -21.03
CA ASN A 310 -18.96 -27.90 -21.38
C ASN A 310 -20.13 -27.88 -20.39
N VAL A 311 -19.89 -27.43 -19.15
CA VAL A 311 -20.89 -27.37 -18.07
C VAL A 311 -20.95 -25.97 -17.49
N LEU A 312 -22.15 -25.37 -17.53
CA LEU A 312 -22.43 -24.08 -16.92
C LEU A 312 -22.80 -24.24 -15.43
N ASN A 313 -22.43 -23.27 -14.62
CA ASN A 313 -22.79 -23.13 -13.22
C ASN A 313 -23.07 -21.66 -12.88
N GLN A 314 -24.29 -21.36 -12.44
CA GLN A 314 -24.70 -20.00 -12.05
C GLN A 314 -23.91 -19.46 -10.85
N ARG A 315 -23.43 -20.35 -9.97
CA ARG A 315 -22.61 -20.02 -8.79
C ARG A 315 -21.42 -20.97 -8.72
N PRO A 316 -20.36 -20.74 -9.53
CA PRO A 316 -19.22 -21.63 -9.56
C PRO A 316 -18.51 -21.66 -8.21
N VAL A 317 -18.09 -22.86 -7.79
CA VAL A 317 -17.37 -23.06 -6.53
C VAL A 317 -15.87 -22.89 -6.78
N ALA A 318 -15.21 -22.10 -5.94
CA ALA A 318 -13.79 -21.79 -6.01
C ALA A 318 -13.06 -22.35 -4.79
N PHE A 319 -12.18 -23.33 -5.00
CA PHE A 319 -11.33 -23.88 -3.95
C PHE A 319 -10.15 -22.95 -3.65
N ILE A 320 -9.96 -22.61 -2.38
CA ILE A 320 -8.85 -21.77 -1.90
C ILE A 320 -8.05 -22.57 -0.86
N PRO A 321 -6.90 -23.18 -1.22
CA PRO A 321 -6.02 -23.79 -0.25
C PRO A 321 -5.19 -22.71 0.48
N THR A 322 -5.22 -22.74 1.80
CA THR A 322 -4.48 -21.82 2.67
C THR A 322 -3.38 -22.58 3.40
N PHE A 323 -2.13 -22.20 3.16
CA PHE A 323 -0.97 -22.80 3.79
C PHE A 323 -0.52 -21.92 4.97
N PRO A 324 0.16 -22.48 5.98
CA PRO A 324 0.90 -21.68 6.95
C PRO A 324 1.76 -20.62 6.25
N GLY A 325 1.51 -19.34 6.56
CA GLY A 325 2.17 -18.17 5.95
C GLY A 325 1.40 -17.55 4.76
N THR A 326 0.39 -18.21 4.22
CA THR A 326 -0.61 -17.56 3.34
C THR A 326 -1.35 -16.48 4.12
N ASN A 327 -1.63 -15.33 3.48
CA ASN A 327 -2.21 -14.17 4.17
C ASN A 327 -3.15 -13.31 3.32
N CYS A 328 -3.53 -13.77 2.12
CA CYS A 328 -4.43 -13.07 1.18
C CYS A 328 -5.74 -13.84 0.91
N GLU A 329 -5.95 -14.98 1.57
CA GLU A 329 -7.08 -15.88 1.36
C GLU A 329 -8.43 -15.20 1.65
N VAL A 330 -8.49 -14.32 2.65
CA VAL A 330 -9.70 -13.57 3.00
C VAL A 330 -10.03 -12.55 1.92
N ASP A 331 -9.03 -11.80 1.43
CA ASP A 331 -9.21 -10.81 0.35
C ASP A 331 -9.65 -11.51 -0.95
N THR A 332 -9.03 -12.65 -1.26
CA THR A 332 -9.40 -13.49 -2.41
C THR A 332 -10.83 -14.04 -2.29
N ALA A 333 -11.21 -14.54 -1.12
CA ALA A 333 -12.57 -15.04 -0.88
C ALA A 333 -13.62 -13.93 -1.05
N ARG A 334 -13.35 -12.72 -0.54
CA ARG A 334 -14.25 -11.57 -0.72
C ARG A 334 -14.38 -11.18 -2.20
N ALA A 335 -13.29 -11.15 -2.95
CA ALA A 335 -13.32 -10.85 -4.38
C ALA A 335 -14.15 -11.87 -5.17
N LEU A 336 -14.06 -13.16 -4.82
CA LEU A 336 -14.87 -14.23 -5.39
C LEU A 336 -16.37 -14.07 -5.04
N ILE A 337 -16.69 -13.77 -3.78
CA ILE A 337 -18.08 -13.51 -3.34
C ILE A 337 -18.67 -12.33 -4.12
N ARG A 338 -17.92 -11.23 -4.26
CA ARG A 338 -18.33 -10.04 -5.03
C ARG A 338 -18.62 -10.40 -6.49
N ALA A 339 -17.78 -11.23 -7.11
CA ALA A 339 -17.98 -11.69 -8.48
C ALA A 339 -19.15 -12.70 -8.63
N GLY A 340 -19.65 -13.26 -7.52
CA GLY A 340 -20.77 -14.21 -7.49
C GLY A 340 -20.37 -15.68 -7.49
N ALA A 341 -19.13 -16.01 -7.10
CA ALA A 341 -18.68 -17.38 -6.82
C ALA A 341 -18.95 -17.79 -5.35
N GLU A 342 -18.82 -19.09 -5.07
CA GLU A 342 -18.78 -19.63 -3.71
C GLU A 342 -17.34 -20.03 -3.35
N PRO A 343 -16.61 -19.25 -2.53
CA PRO A 343 -15.28 -19.66 -2.08
C PRO A 343 -15.38 -20.77 -1.04
N ARG A 344 -14.51 -21.78 -1.17
CA ARG A 344 -14.31 -22.84 -0.18
C ARG A 344 -12.85 -22.86 0.27
N VAL A 345 -12.61 -22.28 1.43
CA VAL A 345 -11.28 -22.17 2.02
C VAL A 345 -10.95 -23.45 2.81
N LEU A 346 -9.76 -24.01 2.58
CA LEU A 346 -9.23 -25.12 3.38
C LEU A 346 -7.85 -24.74 3.93
N VAL A 347 -7.74 -24.72 5.26
CA VAL A 347 -6.44 -24.59 5.94
C VAL A 347 -5.71 -25.93 5.88
N ILE A 348 -4.55 -25.94 5.23
CA ILE A 348 -3.69 -27.12 5.08
C ILE A 348 -2.97 -27.36 6.40
N ASN A 349 -3.30 -28.47 7.07
CA ASN A 349 -2.64 -28.87 8.30
C ASN A 349 -1.37 -29.65 7.99
N ASN A 350 -0.23 -29.11 8.40
CA ASN A 350 1.08 -29.69 8.17
C ASN A 350 1.84 -30.04 9.46
N LEU A 351 1.12 -30.13 10.60
CA LEU A 351 1.73 -30.39 11.90
C LEU A 351 2.28 -31.82 12.03
N THR A 352 1.69 -32.79 11.31
CA THR A 352 2.12 -34.20 11.31
C THR A 352 1.99 -34.82 9.92
N PRO A 353 2.73 -35.91 9.61
CA PRO A 353 2.56 -36.64 8.35
C PRO A 353 1.13 -37.14 8.08
N ALA A 354 0.43 -37.57 9.14
CA ALA A 354 -0.97 -37.97 9.04
C ALA A 354 -1.87 -36.78 8.66
N ALA A 355 -1.69 -35.63 9.31
CA ALA A 355 -2.44 -34.42 8.99
C ALA A 355 -2.20 -33.89 7.57
N ILE A 356 -0.98 -34.05 7.05
CA ILE A 356 -0.66 -33.74 5.64
C ILE A 356 -1.46 -34.66 4.71
N THR A 357 -1.53 -35.95 5.03
CA THR A 357 -2.26 -36.94 4.23
C THR A 357 -3.78 -36.65 4.23
N GLU A 358 -4.35 -36.36 5.40
CA GLU A 358 -5.74 -35.91 5.55
C GLU A 358 -6.02 -34.62 4.77
N SER A 359 -5.08 -33.65 4.80
CA SER A 359 -5.21 -32.40 4.05
C SER A 359 -5.19 -32.64 2.54
N ILE A 360 -4.36 -33.56 2.04
CA ILE A 360 -4.33 -33.96 0.63
C ILE A 360 -5.66 -34.60 0.21
N GLU A 361 -6.19 -35.50 1.02
CA GLU A 361 -7.47 -36.17 0.74
C GLU A 361 -8.64 -35.16 0.71
N ALA A 362 -8.69 -34.27 1.70
CA ALA A 362 -9.70 -33.21 1.77
C ALA A 362 -9.59 -32.25 0.58
N ALA A 363 -8.38 -31.79 0.25
CA ALA A 363 -8.15 -30.89 -0.88
C ALA A 363 -8.54 -31.55 -2.22
N ALA A 364 -8.14 -32.80 -2.47
CA ALA A 364 -8.50 -33.52 -3.68
C ALA A 364 -10.03 -33.69 -3.82
N ARG A 365 -10.74 -33.98 -2.72
CA ARG A 365 -12.20 -34.03 -2.70
C ARG A 365 -12.82 -32.66 -3.04
N MET A 366 -12.35 -31.59 -2.40
CA MET A 366 -12.87 -30.23 -2.64
C MET A 366 -12.61 -29.75 -4.08
N ILE A 367 -11.48 -30.12 -4.69
CA ILE A 367 -11.22 -29.87 -6.11
C ILE A 367 -12.24 -30.62 -7.00
N GLY A 368 -12.57 -31.87 -6.64
CA GLY A 368 -13.62 -32.64 -7.31
C GLY A 368 -14.99 -31.95 -7.33
N GLU A 369 -15.28 -31.14 -6.32
CA GLU A 369 -16.55 -30.41 -6.16
C GLU A 369 -16.49 -28.96 -6.68
N SER A 370 -15.30 -28.48 -7.07
CA SER A 370 -15.07 -27.08 -7.46
C SER A 370 -14.92 -26.90 -8.96
N GLN A 371 -15.24 -25.71 -9.48
CA GLN A 371 -15.03 -25.33 -10.89
C GLN A 371 -13.69 -24.61 -11.10
N MET A 372 -13.13 -24.03 -10.03
CA MET A 372 -11.84 -23.36 -10.11
C MET A 372 -11.01 -23.54 -8.83
N ILE A 373 -9.70 -23.38 -8.96
CA ILE A 373 -8.76 -23.28 -7.84
C ILE A 373 -8.14 -21.89 -7.87
N VAL A 374 -8.17 -21.17 -6.75
CA VAL A 374 -7.51 -19.87 -6.63
C VAL A 374 -6.44 -19.95 -5.55
N LEU A 375 -5.19 -19.77 -5.96
CA LEU A 375 -4.03 -19.73 -5.08
C LEU A 375 -3.76 -18.28 -4.66
N PRO A 376 -4.02 -17.92 -3.39
CA PRO A 376 -3.83 -16.56 -2.89
C PRO A 376 -2.33 -16.23 -2.70
N GLY A 377 -2.05 -14.94 -2.50
CA GLY A 377 -0.72 -14.47 -2.10
C GLY A 377 -0.35 -14.76 -0.64
N GLY A 378 0.90 -14.46 -0.29
CA GLY A 378 1.46 -14.60 1.05
C GLY A 378 2.91 -15.07 1.04
N PHE A 379 3.34 -15.68 2.13
CA PHE A 379 4.69 -16.20 2.34
C PHE A 379 4.59 -17.66 2.78
N SER A 380 4.06 -18.54 1.92
CA SER A 380 3.80 -19.93 2.32
C SER A 380 5.08 -20.64 2.76
N GLY A 381 5.08 -21.19 3.98
CA GLY A 381 6.28 -21.76 4.61
C GLY A 381 7.38 -20.75 4.94
N GLY A 382 7.04 -19.45 5.01
CA GLY A 382 8.01 -18.37 5.17
C GLY A 382 8.90 -18.14 3.95
N ASP A 383 8.53 -18.71 2.79
CA ASP A 383 9.35 -18.79 1.57
C ASP A 383 10.73 -19.48 1.78
N GLU A 384 10.85 -20.30 2.83
CA GLU A 384 12.03 -21.08 3.21
C GLU A 384 11.80 -22.59 2.98
N PRO A 385 12.84 -23.44 2.83
CA PRO A 385 14.26 -23.09 2.68
C PRO A 385 14.75 -22.84 1.24
N ASP A 386 13.97 -23.18 0.20
CA ASP A 386 14.39 -23.05 -1.21
C ASP A 386 13.53 -22.03 -1.99
N GLY A 387 13.16 -20.92 -1.34
CA GLY A 387 12.49 -19.78 -1.96
C GLY A 387 10.98 -19.90 -2.13
N SER A 388 10.39 -18.89 -2.76
CA SER A 388 8.96 -18.65 -2.65
C SER A 388 8.05 -19.77 -3.16
N ALA A 389 6.92 -19.97 -2.49
CA ALA A 389 5.85 -20.92 -2.87
C ALA A 389 6.27 -22.40 -2.91
N LYS A 390 7.41 -22.78 -2.30
CA LYS A 390 7.88 -24.17 -2.28
C LYS A 390 6.87 -25.12 -1.66
N PHE A 391 6.24 -24.71 -0.57
CA PHE A 391 5.29 -25.58 0.12
C PHE A 391 4.07 -25.89 -0.76
N ILE A 392 3.53 -24.87 -1.43
CA ILE A 392 2.43 -25.03 -2.39
C ILE A 392 2.86 -26.00 -3.52
N ASN A 393 4.04 -25.79 -4.09
CA ASN A 393 4.58 -26.66 -5.14
C ASN A 393 4.66 -28.13 -4.70
N ALA A 394 5.23 -28.40 -3.53
CA ALA A 394 5.37 -29.76 -3.00
C ALA A 394 4.00 -30.43 -2.79
N PHE A 395 3.03 -29.68 -2.26
CA PHE A 395 1.67 -30.17 -2.04
C PHE A 395 0.98 -30.57 -3.36
N PHE A 396 1.04 -29.72 -4.37
CA PHE A 396 0.41 -29.97 -5.68
C PHE A 396 1.15 -31.02 -6.53
N ARG A 397 2.43 -31.31 -6.24
CA ARG A 397 3.19 -32.41 -6.87
C ARG A 397 2.85 -33.78 -6.32
N ASN A 398 2.14 -33.88 -5.19
CA ASN A 398 1.61 -35.16 -4.72
C ASN A 398 0.75 -35.82 -5.83
N PRO A 399 0.91 -37.12 -6.12
CA PRO A 399 0.19 -37.79 -7.21
C PRO A 399 -1.33 -37.55 -7.18
N ARG A 400 -1.95 -37.63 -6.00
CA ARG A 400 -3.40 -37.43 -5.86
C ARG A 400 -3.82 -36.00 -6.15
N MET A 401 -3.02 -35.02 -5.72
CA MET A 401 -3.28 -33.61 -6.03
C MET A 401 -3.06 -33.32 -7.52
N LYS A 402 -2.01 -33.87 -8.11
CA LYS A 402 -1.72 -33.75 -9.54
C LYS A 402 -2.88 -34.30 -10.38
N ASP A 403 -3.37 -35.49 -10.05
CA ASP A 403 -4.49 -36.13 -10.72
C ASP A 403 -5.77 -35.28 -10.59
N ALA A 404 -6.06 -34.77 -9.38
CA ALA A 404 -7.22 -33.90 -9.16
C ALA A 404 -7.17 -32.59 -9.98
N VAL A 405 -5.98 -31.96 -10.07
CA VAL A 405 -5.77 -30.76 -10.90
C VAL A 405 -5.88 -31.08 -12.40
N HIS A 406 -5.29 -32.19 -12.85
CA HIS A 406 -5.38 -32.60 -14.26
C HIS A 406 -6.81 -32.95 -14.65
N GLU A 407 -7.56 -33.63 -13.80
CA GLU A 407 -8.98 -33.91 -14.03
C GLU A 407 -9.80 -32.61 -14.12
N LEU A 408 -9.56 -31.65 -13.22
CA LEU A 408 -10.20 -30.34 -13.28
C LEU A 408 -9.94 -29.63 -14.62
N LEU A 409 -8.68 -29.54 -15.05
CA LEU A 409 -8.27 -28.75 -16.22
C LEU A 409 -8.48 -29.47 -17.55
N LYS A 410 -8.24 -30.78 -17.62
CA LYS A 410 -8.24 -31.54 -18.88
C LYS A 410 -9.60 -32.18 -19.19
N THR A 411 -10.39 -32.51 -18.17
CA THR A 411 -11.66 -33.24 -18.34
C THR A 411 -12.88 -32.36 -18.06
N ARG A 412 -12.79 -31.45 -17.09
CA ARG A 412 -13.95 -30.71 -16.55
C ARG A 412 -14.01 -29.22 -16.94
N ASP A 413 -13.10 -28.79 -17.80
CA ASP A 413 -12.97 -27.40 -18.24
C ASP A 413 -12.81 -26.35 -17.13
N GLY A 414 -12.27 -26.76 -15.98
CA GLY A 414 -12.06 -25.88 -14.85
C GLY A 414 -10.93 -24.87 -15.09
N MET A 415 -10.79 -23.94 -14.14
CA MET A 415 -9.82 -22.85 -14.24
C MET A 415 -8.93 -22.76 -13.00
N MET A 416 -7.76 -22.13 -13.16
CA MET A 416 -6.90 -21.81 -12.04
C MET A 416 -6.40 -20.36 -12.10
N LEU A 417 -6.32 -19.71 -10.94
CA LEU A 417 -5.75 -18.38 -10.78
C LEU A 417 -4.69 -18.41 -9.69
N GLY A 418 -3.54 -17.78 -9.93
CA GLY A 418 -2.49 -17.61 -8.93
C GLY A 418 -2.07 -16.16 -8.83
N ILE A 419 -2.14 -15.60 -7.62
CA ILE A 419 -1.77 -14.20 -7.36
C ILE A 419 -0.56 -14.16 -6.42
N CYS A 420 0.47 -13.40 -6.79
CA CYS A 420 1.72 -13.25 -6.04
C CYS A 420 2.34 -14.63 -5.72
N ASN A 421 2.27 -15.11 -4.46
CA ASN A 421 2.74 -16.45 -4.08
C ASN A 421 2.02 -17.59 -4.83
N GLY A 422 0.76 -17.38 -5.19
CA GLY A 422 0.05 -18.28 -6.10
C GLY A 422 0.65 -18.32 -7.49
N PHE A 423 1.07 -17.19 -8.07
CA PHE A 423 1.73 -17.18 -9.37
C PHE A 423 3.09 -17.89 -9.31
N GLN A 424 3.88 -17.63 -8.27
CA GLN A 424 5.13 -18.34 -7.99
C GLN A 424 4.93 -19.85 -7.89
N ALA A 425 3.81 -20.31 -7.31
CA ALA A 425 3.46 -21.72 -7.32
C ALA A 425 3.15 -22.22 -8.73
N LEU A 426 2.21 -21.58 -9.43
CA LEU A 426 1.73 -22.07 -10.72
C LEU A 426 2.82 -22.09 -11.81
N ILE A 427 3.73 -21.12 -11.80
CA ILE A 427 4.85 -21.10 -12.76
C ILE A 427 5.84 -22.22 -12.47
N LYS A 428 6.15 -22.50 -11.20
CA LYS A 428 7.04 -23.59 -10.78
C LYS A 428 6.42 -25.00 -10.94
N LEU A 429 5.09 -25.07 -11.03
CA LEU A 429 4.37 -26.28 -11.44
C LEU A 429 4.35 -26.48 -12.96
N GLY A 430 4.65 -25.45 -13.75
CA GLY A 430 4.51 -25.47 -15.21
C GLY A 430 3.08 -25.21 -15.71
N LEU A 431 2.13 -25.02 -14.81
CA LEU A 431 0.72 -24.82 -15.13
C LEU A 431 0.48 -23.55 -15.96
N VAL A 432 1.13 -22.43 -15.62
CA VAL A 432 0.93 -21.19 -16.37
C VAL A 432 1.64 -21.20 -17.72
N PRO A 433 2.90 -21.63 -17.89
CA PRO A 433 3.51 -21.59 -19.21
C PRO A 433 3.02 -22.70 -20.16
N TYR A 434 2.60 -23.86 -19.61
CA TYR A 434 2.36 -25.09 -20.38
C TYR A 434 0.95 -25.69 -20.22
N GLY A 435 0.15 -25.25 -19.25
CA GLY A 435 -1.20 -25.77 -19.01
C GLY A 435 -1.26 -27.09 -18.25
N GLU A 436 -0.13 -27.64 -17.81
CA GLU A 436 -0.08 -28.90 -17.07
C GLU A 436 1.08 -28.95 -16.07
N ILE A 437 0.91 -29.75 -15.01
CA ILE A 437 1.97 -30.01 -14.02
C ILE A 437 3.09 -30.86 -14.66
N ILE A 438 4.26 -30.26 -14.85
CA ILE A 438 5.46 -30.88 -15.40
C ILE A 438 6.66 -30.75 -14.46
N ASP A 439 7.73 -31.47 -14.77
CA ASP A 439 9.05 -31.19 -14.19
C ASP A 439 9.69 -30.02 -14.93
N ILE A 440 9.97 -28.97 -14.17
CA ILE A 440 10.60 -27.73 -14.65
C ILE A 440 12.12 -27.89 -14.68
N ASN A 441 12.76 -27.25 -15.66
CA ASN A 441 14.21 -27.17 -15.80
C ASN A 441 14.65 -25.71 -16.00
N GLU A 442 15.96 -25.49 -16.13
CA GLU A 442 16.55 -24.15 -16.25
C GLU A 442 16.10 -23.35 -17.49
N ALA A 443 15.58 -24.02 -18.52
CA ALA A 443 15.05 -23.36 -19.71
C ALA A 443 13.58 -22.90 -19.53
N CYS A 444 12.91 -23.32 -18.46
CA CYS A 444 11.55 -22.89 -18.14
C CYS A 444 11.55 -21.46 -17.60
N PRO A 445 10.49 -20.66 -17.89
CA PRO A 445 10.34 -19.35 -17.28
C PRO A 445 10.11 -19.50 -15.77
N THR A 446 10.54 -18.52 -14.98
CA THR A 446 10.36 -18.51 -13.53
C THR A 446 10.23 -17.09 -12.98
N LEU A 447 9.90 -17.01 -11.68
CA LEU A 447 9.97 -15.80 -10.88
C LEU A 447 11.16 -15.89 -9.92
N THR A 448 11.88 -14.79 -9.77
CA THR A 448 13.07 -14.70 -8.90
C THR A 448 13.14 -13.33 -8.21
N PHE A 449 14.20 -13.11 -7.43
CA PHE A 449 14.46 -11.86 -6.72
C PHE A 449 14.31 -10.65 -7.63
N ASN A 450 13.64 -9.62 -7.11
CA ASN A 450 13.58 -8.30 -7.74
C ASN A 450 15.00 -7.82 -8.01
N THR A 451 15.22 -7.10 -9.12
CA THR A 451 16.57 -6.59 -9.49
C THR A 451 17.20 -5.73 -8.38
N ILE A 452 16.36 -5.06 -7.58
CA ILE A 452 16.79 -4.20 -6.48
C ILE A 452 17.18 -4.96 -5.19
N GLY A 453 16.97 -6.28 -5.14
CA GLY A 453 17.37 -7.12 -4.02
C GLY A 453 16.58 -6.92 -2.72
N ARG A 454 15.37 -6.35 -2.78
CA ARG A 454 14.50 -6.16 -1.62
C ARG A 454 13.01 -6.27 -1.96
N HIS A 455 12.20 -6.46 -0.92
CA HIS A 455 10.74 -6.32 -0.99
C HIS A 455 10.33 -4.92 -1.47
N GLN A 456 9.29 -4.89 -2.30
CA GLN A 456 8.63 -3.67 -2.77
C GLN A 456 7.12 -3.79 -2.59
N SER A 457 6.55 -2.80 -1.90
CA SER A 457 5.12 -2.59 -1.71
C SER A 457 4.74 -1.18 -2.12
N MET A 458 3.90 -1.08 -3.15
CA MET A 458 3.41 0.17 -3.74
C MET A 458 2.21 -0.12 -4.65
N LEU A 459 1.61 0.93 -5.21
CA LEU A 459 0.69 0.79 -6.32
C LEU A 459 1.45 0.95 -7.65
N VAL A 460 1.14 0.11 -8.63
CA VAL A 460 1.72 0.16 -9.98
C VAL A 460 0.63 0.18 -11.02
N ARG A 461 0.95 0.68 -12.21
CA ARG A 461 0.04 0.60 -13.36
C ARG A 461 0.37 -0.65 -14.16
N THR A 462 -0.66 -1.41 -14.50
CA THR A 462 -0.56 -2.58 -15.35
C THR A 462 -1.50 -2.43 -16.54
N ARG A 463 -0.99 -2.70 -17.73
CA ARG A 463 -1.76 -2.73 -18.98
C ARG A 463 -2.13 -4.16 -19.33
N VAL A 464 -3.37 -4.40 -19.74
CA VAL A 464 -3.80 -5.67 -20.34
C VAL A 464 -3.16 -5.81 -21.72
N ALA A 465 -2.13 -6.64 -21.82
CA ALA A 465 -1.45 -6.94 -23.08
C ALA A 465 -2.24 -7.97 -23.89
N SER A 466 -2.87 -8.94 -23.23
CA SER A 466 -3.71 -9.95 -23.87
C SER A 466 -4.94 -10.23 -23.02
N ASN A 467 -6.11 -10.20 -23.65
CA ASN A 467 -7.37 -10.61 -23.01
C ASN A 467 -7.80 -12.02 -23.45
N MET A 468 -6.89 -12.89 -23.93
CA MET A 468 -7.25 -14.25 -24.37
C MET A 468 -7.72 -15.18 -23.26
N SER A 469 -7.32 -14.90 -22.03
CA SER A 469 -7.77 -15.67 -20.87
C SER A 469 -9.23 -15.37 -20.55
N PRO A 470 -10.06 -16.38 -20.25
CA PRO A 470 -11.41 -16.14 -19.72
C PRO A 470 -11.42 -15.30 -18.45
N TRP A 471 -10.37 -15.35 -17.64
CA TRP A 471 -10.18 -14.46 -16.50
C TRP A 471 -10.17 -12.98 -16.90
N LEU A 472 -9.72 -12.66 -18.12
CA LEU A 472 -9.63 -11.30 -18.66
C LEU A 472 -10.72 -11.01 -19.71
N GLN A 473 -11.76 -11.84 -19.84
CA GLN A 473 -12.80 -11.62 -20.86
C GLN A 473 -13.66 -10.36 -20.64
N LYS A 474 -13.59 -9.77 -19.44
CA LYS A 474 -14.27 -8.52 -19.08
C LYS A 474 -13.37 -7.29 -19.26
N THR A 475 -12.17 -7.47 -19.84
CA THR A 475 -11.26 -6.38 -20.20
C THR A 475 -11.01 -6.35 -21.70
N HIS A 476 -10.46 -5.23 -22.16
CA HIS A 476 -9.96 -5.05 -23.51
C HIS A 476 -8.43 -4.97 -23.48
N ALA A 477 -7.80 -5.45 -24.56
CA ALA A 477 -6.37 -5.24 -24.73
C ALA A 477 -6.10 -3.72 -24.81
N GLY A 478 -5.22 -3.22 -23.96
CA GLY A 478 -4.96 -1.79 -23.78
C GLY A 478 -5.52 -1.18 -22.49
N ASP A 479 -6.46 -1.84 -21.81
CA ASP A 479 -6.97 -1.35 -20.52
C ASP A 479 -5.83 -1.23 -19.50
N ILE A 480 -5.81 -0.14 -18.74
CA ILE A 480 -4.79 0.13 -17.72
C ILE A 480 -5.47 0.16 -16.35
N HIS A 481 -4.94 -0.63 -15.42
CA HIS A 481 -5.39 -0.67 -14.03
C HIS A 481 -4.23 -0.42 -13.07
N THR A 482 -4.49 0.38 -12.05
CA THR A 482 -3.64 0.58 -10.87
C THR A 482 -3.86 -0.56 -9.89
N VAL A 483 -2.84 -1.40 -9.68
CA VAL A 483 -2.90 -2.58 -8.82
C VAL A 483 -1.87 -2.51 -7.71
N ALA A 484 -2.19 -3.07 -6.55
CA ALA A 484 -1.25 -3.20 -5.45
C ALA A 484 -0.21 -4.30 -5.76
N ILE A 485 1.05 -4.06 -5.40
CA ILE A 485 2.07 -5.10 -5.35
C ILE A 485 2.67 -5.17 -3.95
N SER A 486 3.17 -6.35 -3.60
CA SER A 486 3.91 -6.58 -2.36
C SER A 486 4.72 -7.87 -2.50
N HIS A 487 5.96 -7.78 -2.99
CA HIS A 487 6.81 -8.96 -3.19
C HIS A 487 8.31 -8.64 -3.19
N GLY A 488 9.13 -9.59 -2.74
CA GLY A 488 10.59 -9.61 -2.92
C GLY A 488 11.08 -10.46 -4.09
N GLU A 489 10.27 -11.42 -4.54
CA GLU A 489 10.60 -12.39 -5.60
C GLU A 489 9.57 -12.36 -6.74
N GLY A 490 9.34 -11.19 -7.33
CA GLY A 490 8.33 -11.01 -8.39
C GLY A 490 8.90 -10.91 -9.80
N ARG A 491 10.21 -11.03 -9.99
CA ARG A 491 10.84 -10.75 -11.28
C ARG A 491 10.67 -11.91 -12.25
N PHE A 492 9.93 -11.69 -13.33
CA PHE A 492 9.79 -12.64 -14.42
C PHE A 492 11.05 -12.72 -15.28
N VAL A 493 11.58 -13.94 -15.42
CA VAL A 493 12.74 -14.24 -16.26
C VAL A 493 12.46 -15.45 -17.14
N ALA A 494 12.92 -15.40 -18.39
CA ALA A 494 12.81 -16.50 -19.34
C ALA A 494 13.87 -16.34 -20.44
N VAL A 495 14.25 -17.45 -21.07
CA VAL A 495 15.11 -17.41 -22.27
C VAL A 495 14.38 -16.79 -23.46
N ASN A 496 15.11 -16.13 -24.37
CA ASN A 496 14.52 -15.38 -25.48
C ASN A 496 13.53 -16.19 -26.34
N GLY A 497 13.81 -17.46 -26.63
CA GLY A 497 12.90 -18.32 -27.39
C GLY A 497 11.55 -18.54 -26.69
N VAL A 498 11.53 -18.56 -25.35
CA VAL A 498 10.29 -18.64 -24.56
C VAL A 498 9.56 -17.31 -24.57
N LEU A 499 10.26 -16.17 -24.43
CA LEU A 499 9.66 -14.84 -24.49
C LEU A 499 8.94 -14.60 -25.83
N GLU A 500 9.60 -14.90 -26.94
CA GLU A 500 9.01 -14.76 -28.28
C GLU A 500 7.81 -15.69 -28.46
N ARG A 501 7.90 -16.93 -27.97
CA ARG A 501 6.75 -17.85 -28.00
C ARG A 501 5.56 -17.30 -27.21
N LEU A 502 5.78 -16.83 -25.98
CA LEU A 502 4.71 -16.26 -25.14
C LEU A 502 4.06 -15.06 -25.81
N LYS A 503 4.87 -14.17 -26.40
CA LYS A 503 4.40 -13.01 -27.16
C LYS A 503 3.56 -13.42 -28.37
N LEU A 504 4.08 -14.31 -29.22
CA LEU A 504 3.40 -14.77 -30.44
C LEU A 504 2.09 -15.53 -30.15
N LYS A 505 2.04 -16.25 -29.02
CA LYS A 505 0.86 -17.02 -28.60
C LYS A 505 -0.14 -16.20 -27.80
N GLY A 506 0.13 -14.92 -27.53
CA GLY A 506 -0.74 -14.06 -26.74
C GLY A 506 -0.75 -14.38 -25.24
N GLN A 507 0.21 -15.17 -24.74
CA GLN A 507 0.26 -15.62 -23.34
C GLN A 507 0.81 -14.56 -22.38
N ILE A 508 1.29 -13.41 -22.88
CA ILE A 508 1.61 -12.25 -22.04
C ILE A 508 0.30 -11.53 -21.73
N ALA A 509 -0.21 -11.70 -20.51
CA ALA A 509 -1.51 -11.19 -20.09
C ALA A 509 -1.44 -9.71 -19.73
N THR A 510 -0.44 -9.32 -18.94
CA THR A 510 -0.32 -7.97 -18.39
C THR A 510 1.13 -7.51 -18.37
N GLN A 511 1.33 -6.20 -18.58
CA GLN A 511 2.64 -5.55 -18.52
C GLN A 511 2.62 -4.38 -17.54
N TYR A 512 3.70 -4.18 -16.78
CA TYR A 512 3.95 -2.94 -16.04
C TYR A 512 4.12 -1.78 -17.03
N VAL A 513 3.51 -0.64 -16.73
CA VAL A 513 3.55 0.56 -17.59
C VAL A 513 3.85 1.83 -16.81
N ASP A 514 4.44 2.81 -17.49
CA ASP A 514 4.70 4.14 -16.95
C ASP A 514 3.43 5.00 -16.85
N LEU A 515 3.61 6.30 -16.59
CA LEU A 515 2.50 7.24 -16.47
C LEU A 515 1.80 7.56 -17.81
N ASP A 516 2.45 7.27 -18.94
CA ASP A 516 1.92 7.45 -20.30
C ASP A 516 1.20 6.18 -20.78
N GLY A 517 1.33 5.08 -20.05
CA GLY A 517 0.75 3.78 -20.39
C GLY A 517 1.65 2.91 -21.27
N ASP A 518 2.92 3.28 -21.40
CA ASP A 518 3.91 2.52 -22.17
C ASP A 518 4.63 1.51 -21.28
N PRO A 519 4.84 0.25 -21.73
CA PRO A 519 5.68 -0.68 -21.00
C PRO A 519 7.10 -0.17 -20.86
N THR A 520 7.72 -0.39 -19.69
CA THR A 520 9.01 0.21 -19.37
C THR A 520 9.88 -0.69 -18.50
N MET A 521 11.20 -0.52 -18.63
CA MET A 521 12.19 -1.10 -17.72
C MET A 521 12.58 -0.16 -16.57
N ASP A 522 12.04 1.06 -16.51
CA ASP A 522 12.25 1.98 -15.39
C ASP A 522 11.72 1.33 -14.09
N LEU A 523 12.59 1.20 -13.09
CA LEU A 523 12.27 0.53 -11.82
C LEU A 523 11.21 1.26 -10.99
N ARG A 524 10.89 2.53 -11.28
CA ARG A 524 9.77 3.24 -10.64
C ARG A 524 8.41 2.65 -11.02
N PHE A 525 8.32 2.08 -12.23
CA PHE A 525 7.07 1.59 -12.80
C PHE A 525 7.07 0.08 -13.02
N ASN A 526 8.24 -0.52 -13.26
CA ASN A 526 8.51 -1.95 -13.27
C ASN A 526 9.40 -2.33 -12.07
N PRO A 527 8.84 -2.37 -10.85
CA PRO A 527 9.60 -2.42 -9.61
C PRO A 527 10.48 -3.66 -9.47
N ASN A 528 10.02 -4.81 -9.96
CA ASN A 528 10.80 -6.04 -9.91
C ASN A 528 11.82 -6.19 -11.05
N GLY A 529 11.73 -5.37 -12.11
CA GLY A 529 12.60 -5.46 -13.28
C GLY A 529 12.30 -6.68 -14.16
N SER A 530 11.03 -7.06 -14.29
CA SER A 530 10.61 -8.20 -15.10
C SER A 530 10.91 -8.01 -16.58
N ALA A 531 11.35 -9.09 -17.25
CA ALA A 531 11.63 -9.08 -18.68
C ALA A 531 10.38 -8.69 -19.49
N LEU A 532 10.55 -7.84 -20.51
CA LEU A 532 9.47 -7.26 -21.31
C LEU A 532 8.38 -6.55 -20.47
N ALA A 533 8.72 -6.10 -19.26
CA ALA A 533 7.79 -5.58 -18.28
C ALA A 533 6.64 -6.55 -17.94
N ILE A 534 6.83 -7.85 -18.10
CA ILE A 534 5.78 -8.86 -17.86
C ILE A 534 5.38 -8.86 -16.38
N GLU A 535 4.09 -8.68 -16.12
CA GLU A 535 3.51 -8.75 -14.77
C GLU A 535 2.73 -10.06 -14.55
N GLY A 536 2.11 -10.57 -15.62
CA GLY A 536 1.34 -11.80 -15.59
C GLY A 536 1.31 -12.51 -16.94
N ILE A 537 1.16 -13.83 -16.89
CA ILE A 537 1.09 -14.71 -18.07
C ILE A 537 -0.02 -15.75 -17.92
N THR A 538 -0.40 -16.39 -19.02
CA THR A 538 -1.47 -17.41 -19.05
C THR A 538 -0.99 -18.74 -19.65
N SER A 539 -1.74 -19.81 -19.37
CA SER A 539 -1.65 -21.08 -20.12
C SER A 539 -1.93 -20.89 -21.61
N PRO A 540 -1.49 -21.82 -22.47
CA PRO A 540 -1.75 -21.75 -23.90
C PRO A 540 -3.25 -21.68 -24.26
N ASP A 541 -4.11 -22.27 -23.42
CA ASP A 541 -5.58 -22.23 -23.56
C ASP A 541 -6.23 -21.08 -22.77
N GLY A 542 -5.46 -20.29 -22.03
CA GLY A 542 -5.91 -19.16 -21.23
C GLY A 542 -6.60 -19.50 -19.90
N ARG A 543 -6.90 -20.76 -19.58
CA ARG A 543 -7.68 -21.15 -18.38
C ARG A 543 -6.90 -21.06 -17.05
N VAL A 544 -5.57 -21.04 -17.13
CA VAL A 544 -4.68 -20.79 -15.99
C VAL A 544 -4.08 -19.39 -16.14
N LEU A 545 -4.29 -18.51 -15.16
CA LEU A 545 -3.70 -17.18 -15.09
C LEU A 545 -2.79 -17.06 -13.86
N GLY A 546 -1.57 -16.55 -14.07
CA GLY A 546 -0.65 -16.20 -12.99
C GLY A 546 -0.25 -14.73 -13.09
N LYS A 547 -0.30 -14.00 -11.96
CA LYS A 547 0.09 -12.58 -11.92
C LYS A 547 0.64 -12.15 -10.55
N MET A 548 1.46 -11.10 -10.51
CA MET A 548 2.09 -10.60 -9.28
C MET A 548 1.27 -9.54 -8.52
N GLY A 549 0.59 -8.67 -9.25
CA GLY A 549 -0.30 -7.63 -8.73
C GLY A 549 -1.55 -8.23 -8.11
N HIS A 550 -1.89 -7.70 -6.94
CA HIS A 550 -2.99 -8.13 -6.10
C HIS A 550 -4.31 -7.46 -6.51
N THR A 551 -4.99 -8.03 -7.50
CA THR A 551 -6.31 -7.59 -7.97
C THR A 551 -7.40 -7.76 -6.91
N GLU A 552 -7.22 -8.69 -5.97
CA GLU A 552 -8.11 -8.90 -4.84
C GLU A 552 -8.03 -7.79 -3.79
N ARG A 553 -6.93 -7.03 -3.76
CA ARG A 553 -6.74 -5.89 -2.85
C ARG A 553 -7.35 -4.61 -3.45
N ALA A 554 -8.63 -4.69 -3.79
CA ALA A 554 -9.40 -3.58 -4.36
C ALA A 554 -10.78 -3.48 -3.70
N GLY A 555 -11.23 -2.26 -3.42
CA GLY A 555 -12.50 -2.00 -2.75
C GLY A 555 -12.83 -0.51 -2.70
N HIS A 556 -14.04 -0.19 -2.25
CA HIS A 556 -14.51 1.19 -2.09
C HIS A 556 -13.60 2.00 -1.16
N ASP A 557 -13.33 3.27 -1.45
CA ASP A 557 -12.49 4.19 -0.63
C ASP A 557 -11.11 3.67 -0.20
N LEU A 558 -10.53 2.67 -0.87
CA LEU A 558 -9.12 2.36 -0.64
C LEU A 558 -8.25 3.45 -1.29
N TYR A 559 -6.95 3.48 -0.98
CA TYR A 559 -5.86 4.24 -1.62
C TYR A 559 -6.19 5.65 -2.17
N LYS A 560 -7.09 6.43 -1.53
CA LYS A 560 -7.72 7.65 -2.06
C LYS A 560 -6.72 8.70 -2.54
N ASN A 561 -5.51 8.67 -2.00
CA ASN A 561 -4.43 9.58 -2.36
C ASN A 561 -3.64 9.17 -3.61
N VAL A 562 -3.99 8.10 -4.34
CA VAL A 562 -3.30 7.71 -5.58
C VAL A 562 -4.29 7.59 -6.72
N GLU A 563 -4.02 8.21 -7.86
CA GLU A 563 -4.96 8.16 -9.00
C GLU A 563 -4.96 6.81 -9.75
N GLY A 564 -6.01 6.60 -10.56
CA GLY A 564 -6.15 5.50 -11.50
C GLY A 564 -7.24 4.50 -11.15
N ASP A 565 -7.67 3.74 -12.16
CA ASP A 565 -8.68 2.69 -12.02
C ASP A 565 -8.09 1.47 -11.32
N ARG A 566 -8.65 1.09 -10.18
CA ARG A 566 -8.15 -0.04 -9.38
C ARG A 566 -9.00 -1.28 -9.52
N PHE A 567 -10.09 -1.20 -10.26
CA PHE A 567 -10.97 -2.32 -10.47
C PHE A 567 -10.56 -3.06 -11.74
N GLN A 568 -9.84 -4.16 -11.55
CA GLN A 568 -9.51 -5.07 -12.64
C GLN A 568 -10.45 -6.29 -12.56
N PRO A 569 -11.36 -6.51 -13.53
CA PRO A 569 -12.48 -7.46 -13.41
C PRO A 569 -12.07 -8.93 -13.66
N ILE A 570 -10.99 -9.39 -13.02
CA ILE A 570 -10.46 -10.76 -13.17
C ILE A 570 -11.41 -11.80 -12.59
N PHE A 571 -11.91 -11.55 -11.38
CA PHE A 571 -12.81 -12.48 -10.70
C PHE A 571 -14.17 -12.54 -11.41
N GLU A 572 -14.66 -11.40 -11.87
CA GLU A 572 -15.88 -11.25 -12.66
C GLU A 572 -15.75 -11.97 -14.02
N GLY A 573 -14.58 -11.88 -14.67
CA GLY A 573 -14.25 -12.68 -15.85
C GLY A 573 -14.24 -14.19 -15.55
N GLY A 574 -13.60 -14.59 -14.45
CA GLY A 574 -13.55 -15.97 -14.00
C GLY A 574 -14.93 -16.60 -13.74
N VAL A 575 -15.83 -15.85 -13.10
CA VAL A 575 -17.21 -16.30 -12.87
C VAL A 575 -18.01 -16.34 -14.17
N ALA A 576 -17.87 -15.33 -15.02
CA ALA A 576 -18.62 -15.25 -16.27
C ALA A 576 -18.29 -16.39 -17.25
N TYR A 577 -17.12 -17.02 -17.13
CA TYR A 577 -16.77 -18.18 -17.95
C TYR A 577 -17.71 -19.37 -17.71
N PHE A 578 -18.21 -19.54 -16.48
CA PHE A 578 -19.11 -20.64 -16.13
C PHE A 578 -20.60 -20.30 -16.32
N ARG A 579 -20.98 -19.09 -16.73
CA ARG A 579 -22.38 -18.63 -16.72
C ARG A 579 -23.05 -18.64 -18.08
#